data_AF-A0AB39Q567-F1
#
_entry.id   AF-A0AB39Q567-F1
#
_cell.length_a   1.000
_cell.length_b   1.000
_cell.length_c   1.000
_cell.angle_alpha   90.00
_cell.angle_beta   90.00
_cell.angle_gamma   90.00
#
_symmetry.space_group_name_H-M   'P 1'
#
loop_
_entity.id
_entity.type
_entity.pdbx_description
1 polymer ?
#
loop_
_entity_poly.entity_id
_entity_poly.type
_entity_poly.pdbx_seq_one_letter_code
_entity_poly.pdbx_strand_id
1 'polypeptide(L)'
;MTAPARNPSGRFVLGPRVRLTWLPFGGAVLLNEKTLALAECVEEDAAVMGRLLAGERPDPGDPDVRRVVRDLLTSQWLVVTDEAK
;
A
#
# COMPACT_ATOMS: atom_id res chain seq x y z
N MET A 1 -12.56 8.16 -31.65
CA MET A 1 -13.17 7.35 -30.58
C MET A 1 -12.25 7.39 -29.37
N THR A 2 -12.47 8.33 -28.46
CA THR A 2 -11.65 8.48 -27.26
C THR A 2 -12.14 7.44 -26.26
N ALA A 3 -11.30 6.45 -25.94
CA ALA A 3 -11.60 5.50 -24.88
C ALA A 3 -11.86 6.29 -23.57
N PRO A 4 -12.89 5.96 -22.77
CA PRO A 4 -13.05 6.61 -21.48
C PRO A 4 -11.79 6.29 -20.68
N ALA A 5 -11.09 7.32 -20.20
CA ALA A 5 -10.05 7.16 -19.22
C ALA A 5 -10.67 6.38 -18.06
N ARG A 6 -10.33 5.08 -17.93
CA ARG A 6 -10.63 4.33 -16.71
C ARG A 6 -9.97 5.12 -15.61
N ASN A 7 -10.75 5.92 -14.88
CA ASN A 7 -10.32 6.47 -13.62
C ASN A 7 -10.04 5.22 -12.78
N PRO A 8 -8.77 4.89 -12.49
CA PRO A 8 -8.50 3.77 -11.61
C PRO A 8 -8.82 4.31 -10.23
N SER A 9 -10.10 4.28 -9.87
CA SER A 9 -10.58 4.44 -8.49
C SER A 9 -10.21 3.20 -7.68
N GLY A 10 -8.97 2.74 -7.87
CA GLY A 10 -8.44 1.57 -7.24
C GLY A 10 -8.06 1.94 -5.82
N ARG A 11 -8.66 1.27 -4.84
CA ARG A 11 -8.30 1.43 -3.44
C ARG A 11 -7.16 0.49 -3.10
N PHE A 12 -6.16 1.03 -2.41
CA PHE A 12 -5.10 0.22 -1.82
C PHE A 12 -5.62 -0.53 -0.61
N VAL A 13 -5.43 -1.84 -0.60
CA VAL A 13 -5.74 -2.72 0.53
C VAL A 13 -4.56 -3.63 0.79
N LEU A 14 -4.50 -4.21 2.00
CA LEU A 14 -3.50 -5.21 2.33
C LEU A 14 -3.64 -6.44 1.42
N GLY A 15 -2.50 -7.02 1.06
CA GLY A 15 -2.45 -8.27 0.33
C GLY A 15 -3.17 -9.40 1.09
N PRO A 16 -3.63 -10.45 0.38
CA PRO A 16 -4.24 -11.61 1.04
C PRO A 16 -3.31 -12.23 2.08
N ARG A 17 -3.80 -12.45 3.30
CA ARG A 17 -3.03 -13.00 4.44
C ARG A 17 -1.85 -12.12 4.88
N VAL A 18 -1.88 -10.84 4.54
CA VAL A 18 -0.96 -9.85 5.09
C VAL A 18 -1.61 -9.23 6.32
N ARG A 19 -0.91 -9.28 7.46
CA ARG A 19 -1.26 -8.50 8.64
C ARG A 19 -0.36 -7.29 8.75
N LEU A 20 -0.96 -6.19 9.19
CA LEU A 20 -0.27 -4.96 9.53
C LEU A 20 -0.38 -4.70 11.04
N THR A 21 0.76 -4.46 11.67
CA THR A 21 0.85 -4.06 13.07
C THR A 21 1.55 -2.71 13.15
N TRP A 22 0.87 -1.70 13.67
CA TRP A 22 1.47 -0.39 13.95
C TRP A 22 2.32 -0.46 15.21
N LEU A 23 3.52 0.13 15.16
CA LEU A 23 4.44 0.15 16.30
C LEU A 23 4.21 1.40 17.17
N PRO A 24 4.42 1.29 18.49
CA PRO A 24 4.10 2.38 19.43
C PRO A 24 4.99 3.62 19.31
N PHE A 25 6.17 3.51 18.68
CA PHE A 25 7.13 4.60 18.54
C PHE A 25 7.23 5.13 17.10
N GLY A 26 6.22 4.86 16.29
CA GLY A 26 6.29 5.08 14.85
C GLY A 26 6.77 3.83 14.10
N GLY A 27 6.41 3.75 12.82
CA GLY A 27 6.68 2.58 11.98
C GLY A 27 5.57 1.53 12.01
N ALA A 28 5.76 0.47 11.23
CA ALA A 28 4.83 -0.63 11.14
C ALA A 28 5.53 -1.93 10.74
N VAL A 29 4.91 -3.06 11.03
CA VAL A 29 5.38 -4.37 10.60
C VAL A 29 4.30 -5.03 9.75
N LEU A 30 4.71 -5.51 8.58
CA LEU A 30 3.93 -6.34 7.69
C LEU A 30 4.36 -7.80 7.86
N LEU A 31 3.39 -8.68 8.10
CA LEU A 31 3.60 -10.12 8.21
C LEU A 31 2.75 -10.85 7.16
N ASN A 32 3.38 -11.67 6.33
CA ASN A 32 2.66 -12.59 5.47
C ASN A 32 2.44 -13.89 6.24
N GLU A 33 1.21 -14.18 6.64
CA GLU A 33 0.90 -15.36 7.47
C GLU A 33 1.15 -16.70 6.73
N LYS A 34 1.20 -16.69 5.39
CA LYS A 34 1.46 -17.89 4.60
C LYS A 34 2.95 -18.20 4.47
N THR A 35 3.77 -17.19 4.21
CA THR A 35 5.21 -17.38 3.97
C THR A 35 6.06 -17.08 5.19
N LEU A 36 5.47 -16.48 6.24
CA LEU A 36 6.16 -15.91 7.39
C LEU A 36 7.20 -14.85 7.02
N ALA A 37 7.10 -14.29 5.81
CA ALA A 37 7.89 -13.14 5.42
C ALA A 37 7.49 -11.95 6.30
N LEU A 38 8.50 -11.18 6.70
CA LEU A 38 8.34 -9.98 7.51
C LEU A 38 8.96 -8.80 6.76
N ALA A 39 8.25 -7.69 6.73
CA ALA A 39 8.79 -6.42 6.25
C ALA A 39 8.58 -5.36 7.33
N GLU A 40 9.65 -4.66 7.67
CA GLU A 40 9.63 -3.54 8.60
C GLU A 40 9.51 -2.25 7.80
N CYS A 41 8.51 -1.46 8.13
CA CYS A 41 8.31 -0.11 7.61
C CYS A 41 8.78 0.87 8.68
N VAL A 42 9.75 1.71 8.32
CA VAL A 42 10.13 2.85 9.15
C VAL A 42 9.00 3.87 9.21
N GLU A 43 9.10 4.87 10.07
CA GLU A 43 8.03 5.83 10.34
C GLU A 43 7.48 6.53 9.08
N GLU A 44 8.37 6.92 8.16
CA GLU A 44 8.01 7.56 6.89
C GLU A 44 7.18 6.63 5.99
N ASP A 45 7.66 5.40 5.80
CA ASP A 45 6.96 4.37 5.01
C ASP A 45 5.61 3.99 5.63
N ALA A 46 5.56 3.91 6.96
CA ALA A 46 4.36 3.65 7.74
C ALA A 46 3.33 4.77 7.55
N ALA A 47 3.75 6.04 7.52
CA ALA A 47 2.88 7.17 7.25
C ALA A 47 2.35 7.16 5.81
N VAL A 48 3.15 6.76 4.82
CA VAL A 48 2.68 6.52 3.44
C VAL A 48 1.63 5.42 3.44
N MET A 49 1.90 4.26 4.06
CA MET A 49 0.94 3.17 4.17
C MET A 49 -0.38 3.57 4.82
N GLY A 50 -0.34 4.37 5.90
CA GLY A 50 -1.53 4.85 6.58
C GLY A 50 -2.43 5.66 5.66
N ARG A 51 -1.84 6.59 4.89
CA ARG A 51 -2.54 7.40 3.88
C ARG A 51 -3.14 6.54 2.78
N LEU A 52 -2.39 5.59 2.23
CA LEU A 52 -2.87 4.67 1.19
C LEU A 52 -4.08 3.85 1.64
N LEU A 53 -4.02 3.29 2.86
CA LEU A 53 -5.10 2.47 3.43
C LEU A 53 -6.34 3.30 3.82
N ALA A 54 -6.13 4.58 4.16
CA ALA A 54 -7.20 5.56 4.34
C ALA A 54 -7.87 5.98 3.01
N GLY A 55 -7.31 5.58 1.87
CA GLY A 55 -7.83 5.88 0.54
C GLY A 55 -7.28 7.18 -0.06
N GLU A 56 -6.28 7.80 0.57
CA GLU A 56 -5.58 8.94 -0.01
C GLU A 56 -4.77 8.50 -1.22
N ARG A 57 -4.76 9.34 -2.26
CA ARG A 57 -3.94 9.08 -3.45
C ARG A 57 -2.51 9.52 -3.15
N PRO A 58 -1.50 8.64 -3.37
CA PRO A 58 -0.12 9.04 -3.22
C PRO A 58 0.19 10.16 -4.22
N ASP A 59 0.95 11.18 -3.80
CA ASP A 59 1.41 12.22 -4.71
C ASP A 59 2.38 11.59 -5.71
N PRO A 60 2.02 11.52 -7.01
CA PRO A 60 2.95 11.01 -7.99
C PRO A 60 4.15 11.96 -8.16
N GLY A 61 4.17 13.19 -7.68
CA GLY A 61 5.36 14.04 -7.73
C GLY A 61 6.52 13.55 -6.86
N ASP A 62 6.22 12.74 -5.84
CA ASP A 62 7.18 12.32 -4.83
C ASP A 62 7.87 10.99 -5.23
N PRO A 63 9.19 11.00 -5.52
CA PRO A 63 9.92 9.81 -5.96
C PRO A 63 10.02 8.73 -4.87
N ASP A 64 10.04 9.11 -3.59
CA ASP A 64 10.17 8.18 -2.47
C ASP A 64 8.84 7.46 -2.23
N VAL A 65 7.73 8.20 -2.24
CA VAL A 65 6.37 7.60 -2.19
C VAL A 65 6.15 6.64 -3.35
N ARG A 66 6.57 7.02 -4.57
CA ARG A 66 6.47 6.13 -5.75
C ARG A 66 7.26 4.85 -5.58
N ARG A 67 8.48 4.94 -5.04
CA ARG A 67 9.32 3.78 -4.78
C ARG A 67 8.65 2.83 -3.78
N VAL A 68 8.21 3.36 -2.64
CA VAL A 68 7.56 2.57 -1.59
C VAL A 68 6.30 1.88 -2.10
N VAL A 69 5.42 2.63 -2.79
CA VAL A 69 4.19 2.06 -3.37
C VAL A 69 4.51 0.94 -4.36
N ARG A 70 5.47 1.16 -5.26
CA ARG A 70 5.87 0.15 -6.25
C ARG A 70 6.42 -1.11 -5.58
N ASP A 71 7.29 -0.95 -4.59
CA ASP A 71 7.93 -2.07 -3.92
C ASP A 71 6.88 -2.88 -3.14
N LEU A 72 5.93 -2.23 -2.45
CA LEU A 72 4.83 -2.89 -1.75
C LEU A 72 3.87 -3.64 -2.69
N LEU A 73 3.56 -3.08 -3.85
CA LEU A 73 2.72 -3.75 -4.87
C LEU A 73 3.47 -4.95 -5.49
N THR A 74 4.75 -4.78 -5.80
CA THR A 74 5.57 -5.83 -6.43
C THR A 74 5.75 -7.02 -5.50
N SER A 75 5.92 -6.78 -4.21
CA SER A 75 6.00 -7.81 -3.18
C SER A 75 4.64 -8.32 -2.69
N GLN A 76 3.53 -7.85 -3.27
CA GLN A 76 2.16 -8.22 -2.92
C GLN A 76 1.80 -7.96 -1.44
N TRP A 77 2.48 -7.02 -0.79
CA TRP A 77 2.13 -6.51 0.53
C TRP A 77 0.87 -5.66 0.47
N LEU A 78 0.72 -4.91 -0.63
CA LEU A 78 -0.48 -4.19 -1.01
C LEU A 78 -1.02 -4.72 -2.34
N VAL A 79 -2.32 -4.59 -2.52
CA VAL A 79 -3.01 -4.81 -3.79
C VAL A 79 -3.97 -3.66 -4.06
N VAL A 80 -4.25 -3.43 -5.34
CA VAL A 80 -5.24 -2.43 -5.78
C VAL A 80 -6.55 -3.16 -6.06
N THR A 81 -7.61 -2.75 -5.40
CA THR A 81 -8.97 -3.26 -5.63
C THR A 81 -9.80 -2.21 -6.32
N ASP A 82 -10.56 -2.59 -7.34
CA ASP A 82 -11.56 -1.71 -7.94
C ASP A 82 -12.76 -1.64 -6.98
N GLU A 83 -13.19 -0.45 -6.57
CA GLU A 83 -14.44 -0.29 -5.81
C GLU A 83 -15.63 -0.54 -6.76
N ALA A 84 -15.87 -1.82 -7.05
CA ALA A 84 -17.09 -2.30 -7.68
C ALA A 84 -17.93 -3.01 -6.63
N LYS A 85 -18.50 -2.25 -5.69
CA LYS A 85 -19.80 -2.58 -5.10
C LYS A 85 -20.48 -1.40 -4.41
#